data_AF-A0A352A5Y0-F1
#
_entry.id   AF-A0A352A5Y0-F1
#
_cell.length_a   1.000
_cell.length_b   1.000
_cell.length_c   1.000
_cell.angle_alpha   90.00
_cell.angle_beta   90.00
_cell.angle_gamma   90.00
#
_symmetry.space_group_name_H-M   'P 1'
#
loop_
_entity.id
_entity.type
_entity.pdbx_description
1 polymer ?
#
loop_
_entity_poly.entity_id
_entity_poly.type
_entity_poly.pdbx_seq_one_letter_code
_entity_poly.pdbx_strand_id
1 'polypeptide(L)'
;MKQNKIHKISIIALVFCLLFTTVASAATVSFSDISKSWAKDYIIKAAELGLVKGYTDGTFGPTKNVTRFDTMLMLSRLHKIDTDLEKQIENKYVPLIKEVTAGKDEGAYTELSKALSLGLLSEDKFRSLYTSGSLKKEASREDVAVFIVKAMCLQKEVEELENKLYTLPFNDSSQILSDYRPYVYLAYEKGIISGDDKKNFNPKNSITRQELAKMVCGAYDYIKENDVKPVFDDFET
;
A
#
# COMPACT_ATOMS: atom_id res chain seq x y z
N MET A 1 63.56 27.95 52.42
CA MET A 1 63.04 29.04 51.58
C MET A 1 63.79 29.09 50.26
N LYS A 2 63.17 28.63 49.17
CA LYS A 2 63.53 29.01 47.78
C LYS A 2 62.36 28.69 46.86
N GLN A 3 61.72 29.74 46.37
CA GLN A 3 60.77 29.69 45.26
C GLN A 3 61.55 29.48 43.94
N ASN A 4 60.97 28.77 42.96
CA ASN A 4 60.30 29.39 41.80
C ASN A 4 60.20 28.48 40.55
N LYS A 5 58.97 28.42 40.04
CA LYS A 5 58.56 28.47 38.61
C LYS A 5 58.86 27.28 37.71
N ILE A 6 57.99 26.28 37.77
CA ILE A 6 57.71 25.40 36.62
C ILE A 6 56.91 26.22 35.59
N HIS A 7 57.57 26.59 34.49
CA HIS A 7 56.94 27.28 33.36
C HIS A 7 56.05 26.32 32.57
N LYS A 8 54.91 26.88 32.19
CA LYS A 8 53.78 26.24 31.54
C LYS A 8 54.10 25.88 30.08
N ILE A 9 53.75 24.65 29.72
CA ILE A 9 52.95 24.25 28.55
C ILE A 9 53.28 24.98 27.24
N SER A 10 54.05 24.30 26.38
CA SER A 10 54.04 24.52 24.94
C SER A 10 54.22 23.19 24.23
N ILE A 11 53.17 22.75 23.54
CA ILE A 11 53.06 21.97 22.29
C ILE A 11 51.63 21.39 22.32
N ILE A 12 50.64 22.22 21.98
CA ILE A 12 49.33 21.74 21.56
C ILE A 12 49.46 21.58 20.05
N ALA A 13 49.68 20.33 19.62
CA ALA A 13 49.61 19.95 18.23
C ALA A 13 48.20 20.26 17.73
N LEU A 14 48.14 21.17 16.76
CA LEU A 14 46.93 21.58 16.06
C LEU A 14 46.43 20.41 15.19
N VAL A 15 45.79 19.42 15.81
CA VAL A 15 45.01 18.40 15.10
C VAL A 15 43.68 19.03 14.74
N PHE A 16 43.66 19.70 13.58
CA PHE A 16 42.44 20.16 12.94
C PHE A 16 41.71 18.92 12.40
N CYS A 17 40.99 18.25 13.30
CA CYS A 17 40.10 17.15 12.94
C CYS A 17 38.90 17.76 12.21
N LEU A 18 39.00 17.89 10.89
CA LEU A 18 37.88 18.08 9.99
C LEU A 18 36.94 16.89 10.17
N LEU A 19 35.97 17.04 11.05
CA LEU A 19 34.79 16.20 11.11
C LEU A 19 34.05 16.41 9.78
N PHE A 20 34.35 15.57 8.79
CA PHE A 20 33.46 15.38 7.65
C PHE A 20 32.19 14.73 8.19
N THR A 21 31.27 15.56 8.67
CA THR A 21 29.89 15.13 8.87
C THR A 21 29.32 14.91 7.47
N THR A 22 29.30 13.65 7.02
CA THR A 22 28.48 13.29 5.88
C THR A 22 27.03 13.50 6.30
N VAL A 23 26.48 14.66 5.96
CA VAL A 23 25.03 14.82 5.91
C VAL A 23 24.55 13.81 4.88
N ALA A 24 23.99 12.70 5.36
CA ALA A 24 23.27 11.76 4.52
C ALA A 24 22.16 12.56 3.83
N SER A 25 22.35 12.84 2.54
CA SER A 25 21.29 13.40 1.72
C SER A 25 20.20 12.33 1.65
N ALA A 26 19.10 12.54 2.38
CA ALA A 26 17.91 11.75 2.19
C ALA A 26 17.46 11.98 0.75
N ALA A 27 17.74 11.02 -0.13
CA ALA A 27 17.32 11.10 -1.51
C ALA A 27 15.79 11.18 -1.53
N THR A 28 15.25 12.35 -1.91
CA THR A 28 13.82 12.52 -2.13
C THR A 28 13.37 11.50 -3.18
N VAL A 29 12.37 10.68 -2.85
CA VAL A 29 11.79 9.76 -3.82
C VAL A 29 11.17 10.60 -4.93
N SER A 30 11.66 10.46 -6.15
CA SER A 30 11.20 11.23 -7.30
C SER A 30 11.05 10.33 -8.52
N PHE A 31 10.03 10.60 -9.33
CA PHE A 31 9.76 9.90 -10.59
C PHE A 31 9.84 10.88 -11.76
N SER A 32 10.41 10.46 -12.88
CA SER A 32 10.67 11.35 -14.02
C SER A 32 9.41 11.77 -14.78
N ASP A 33 8.30 11.05 -14.64
CA ASP A 33 7.09 11.15 -15.45
C ASP A 33 5.84 11.69 -14.71
N ILE A 34 5.98 12.15 -13.47
CA ILE A 34 4.84 12.59 -12.64
C ILE A 34 4.59 14.10 -12.69
N SER A 35 5.43 14.88 -13.37
CA SER A 35 5.33 16.36 -13.38
C SER A 35 3.99 16.89 -13.89
N LYS A 36 3.33 16.16 -14.79
CA LYS A 36 2.00 16.47 -15.35
C LYS A 36 0.85 15.68 -14.73
N SER A 37 1.13 14.78 -13.79
CA SER A 37 0.08 14.00 -13.13
C SER A 37 -0.67 14.87 -12.14
N TRP A 38 -2.00 14.85 -12.20
CA TRP A 38 -2.85 15.49 -11.19
C TRP A 38 -2.67 14.85 -9.81
N ALA A 39 -2.17 13.61 -9.75
CA ALA A 39 -1.93 12.89 -8.50
C ALA A 39 -0.48 12.99 -8.03
N LYS A 40 0.33 13.91 -8.57
CA LYS A 40 1.77 14.02 -8.26
C LYS A 40 2.05 13.97 -6.76
N ASP A 41 1.33 14.78 -5.98
CA ASP A 41 1.56 14.88 -4.53
C ASP A 41 1.16 13.59 -3.80
N TYR A 42 0.08 12.94 -4.23
CA TYR A 42 -0.31 11.62 -3.71
C TYR A 42 0.73 10.55 -4.05
N ILE A 43 1.29 10.58 -5.26
CA ILE A 43 2.32 9.64 -5.69
C ILE A 43 3.58 9.82 -4.84
N ILE A 44 4.03 11.06 -4.63
CA ILE A 44 5.19 11.36 -3.79
C ILE A 44 4.94 10.90 -2.35
N LYS A 45 3.82 11.31 -1.75
CA LYS A 45 3.44 10.89 -0.39
C LYS A 45 3.43 9.37 -0.24
N ALA A 46 2.75 8.69 -1.16
CA ALA A 46 2.66 7.22 -1.12
C ALA A 46 4.04 6.56 -1.27
N ALA A 47 4.94 7.14 -2.05
CA ALA A 47 6.27 6.59 -2.26
C ALA A 47 7.20 6.85 -1.06
N GLU A 48 7.13 8.03 -0.44
CA GLU A 48 7.82 8.36 0.82
C GLU A 48 7.38 7.47 1.98
N LEU A 49 6.10 7.10 2.01
CA LEU A 49 5.54 6.14 2.96
C LEU A 49 5.84 4.68 2.61
N GLY A 50 6.47 4.41 1.45
CA GLY A 50 6.77 3.06 0.98
C GLY A 50 5.56 2.25 0.49
N LEU A 51 4.40 2.89 0.31
CA LEU A 51 3.15 2.25 -0.13
C LEU A 51 3.18 1.91 -1.62
N VAL A 52 3.87 2.73 -2.41
CA VAL A 52 4.03 2.55 -3.86
C VAL A 52 5.49 2.54 -4.25
N LYS A 53 5.79 1.80 -5.33
CA LYS A 53 7.13 1.70 -5.92
C LYS A 53 7.05 2.11 -7.40
N GLY A 54 8.09 2.76 -7.89
CA GLY A 54 8.26 3.03 -9.32
C GLY A 54 8.81 1.82 -10.06
N TYR A 55 8.92 1.97 -11.38
CA TYR A 55 9.64 1.03 -12.24
C TYR A 55 11.15 1.23 -12.12
N THR A 56 11.90 0.23 -12.57
CA THR A 56 13.37 0.24 -12.54
C THR A 56 14.01 1.31 -13.42
N ASP A 57 13.26 1.85 -14.38
CA ASP A 57 13.66 2.97 -15.24
C ASP A 57 13.47 4.35 -14.60
N GLY A 58 13.03 4.42 -13.34
CA GLY A 58 12.80 5.66 -12.62
C GLY A 58 11.45 6.34 -12.92
N THR A 59 10.56 5.68 -13.65
CA THR A 59 9.18 6.15 -13.90
C THR A 59 8.18 5.60 -12.89
N PHE A 60 7.05 6.27 -12.72
CA PHE A 60 5.90 5.75 -11.96
C PHE A 60 4.83 5.12 -12.87
N GLY A 61 4.68 5.63 -14.09
CA GLY A 61 3.63 5.27 -15.05
C GLY A 61 2.23 5.71 -14.59
N PRO A 62 1.99 6.99 -14.27
CA PRO A 62 0.76 7.45 -13.62
C PRO A 62 -0.53 7.08 -14.37
N THR A 63 -0.51 7.12 -15.71
CA THR A 63 -1.69 6.81 -16.54
C THR A 63 -1.79 5.35 -16.97
N LYS A 64 -0.84 4.49 -16.57
CA LYS A 64 -0.91 3.05 -16.85
C LYS A 64 -1.99 2.41 -15.99
N ASN A 65 -2.79 1.52 -16.56
CA ASN A 65 -3.74 0.74 -15.79
C ASN A 65 -3.00 -0.23 -14.85
N VAL A 66 -3.58 -0.47 -13.68
CA VAL A 66 -3.08 -1.45 -12.71
C VAL A 66 -3.73 -2.81 -12.92
N THR A 67 -2.95 -3.87 -12.72
CA THR A 67 -3.50 -5.22 -12.65
C THR A 67 -4.09 -5.49 -11.25
N ARG A 68 -4.90 -6.55 -11.12
CA ARG A 68 -5.35 -7.03 -9.80
C ARG A 68 -4.15 -7.41 -8.93
N PHE A 69 -3.13 -8.02 -9.55
CA PHE A 69 -1.86 -8.33 -8.90
C PHE A 69 -1.18 -7.07 -8.35
N ASP A 70 -0.98 -6.04 -9.17
CA ASP A 70 -0.35 -4.78 -8.72
C ASP A 70 -1.15 -4.11 -7.58
N THR A 71 -2.47 -4.17 -7.68
CA THR A 71 -3.39 -3.62 -6.67
C THR A 71 -3.18 -4.31 -5.32
N MET A 72 -3.13 -5.64 -5.30
CA MET A 72 -2.85 -6.41 -4.09
C MET A 72 -1.50 -6.03 -3.47
N LEU A 73 -0.45 -5.91 -4.29
CA LEU A 73 0.88 -5.55 -3.78
C LEU A 73 0.90 -4.15 -3.15
N MET A 74 0.27 -3.16 -3.79
CA MET A 74 0.22 -1.79 -3.23
C MET A 74 -0.58 -1.75 -1.92
N LEU A 75 -1.72 -2.44 -1.86
CA LEU A 75 -2.58 -2.43 -0.67
C LEU A 75 -2.01 -3.23 0.50
N SER A 76 -1.20 -4.27 0.24
CA SER A 76 -0.52 -5.04 1.28
C SER A 76 0.45 -4.21 2.14
N ARG A 77 0.83 -3.01 1.67
CA ARG A 77 1.78 -2.11 2.33
C ARG A 77 1.12 -1.07 3.24
N LEU A 78 -0.20 -1.04 3.32
CA LEU A 78 -0.94 -0.07 4.14
C LEU A 78 -0.62 -0.17 5.64
N HIS A 79 -0.25 -1.38 6.10
CA HIS A 79 0.04 -1.66 7.49
C HIS A 79 1.53 -1.87 7.72
N LYS A 80 2.03 -1.26 8.80
CA LYS A 80 3.32 -1.66 9.37
C LYS A 80 3.09 -2.89 10.23
N ILE A 81 3.83 -3.95 9.94
CA ILE A 81 3.79 -5.21 10.67
C ILE A 81 5.20 -5.42 11.23
N ASP A 82 5.31 -5.90 12.47
CA ASP A 82 6.62 -6.20 13.04
C ASP A 82 7.26 -7.41 12.32
N THR A 83 8.58 -7.51 12.46
CA THR A 83 9.37 -8.50 11.72
C THR A 83 9.06 -9.94 12.11
N ASP A 84 8.62 -10.21 13.34
CA ASP A 84 8.37 -11.58 13.77
C ASP A 84 7.01 -12.06 13.26
N LEU A 85 5.99 -11.21 13.34
CA LEU A 85 4.70 -11.48 12.71
C LEU A 85 4.83 -11.59 11.17
N GLU A 86 5.65 -10.77 10.52
CA GLU A 86 5.93 -10.90 9.09
C GLU A 86 6.49 -12.29 8.74
N LYS A 87 7.47 -12.80 9.51
CA LYS A 87 8.00 -14.16 9.32
C LYS A 87 6.93 -15.23 9.51
N GLN A 88 6.06 -15.08 10.51
CA GLN A 88 4.97 -16.03 10.74
C GLN A 88 4.02 -16.08 9.53
N ILE A 89 3.63 -14.90 9.01
CA ILE A 89 2.82 -14.75 7.81
C ILE A 89 3.51 -15.41 6.60
N GLU A 90 4.81 -15.15 6.39
CA GLU A 90 5.56 -15.75 5.29
C GLU A 90 5.67 -17.28 5.42
N ASN A 91 5.93 -17.79 6.62
CA ASN A 91 6.00 -19.24 6.87
C ASN A 91 4.70 -19.96 6.48
N LYS A 92 3.55 -19.32 6.68
CA LYS A 92 2.25 -19.87 6.28
C LYS A 92 2.05 -19.80 4.77
N TYR A 93 2.24 -18.63 4.16
CA TYR A 93 1.75 -18.39 2.80
C TYR A 93 2.78 -18.58 1.69
N VAL A 94 4.09 -18.44 1.95
CA VAL A 94 5.13 -18.60 0.92
C VAL A 94 5.11 -19.98 0.25
N PRO A 95 4.91 -21.12 0.97
CA PRO A 95 4.81 -22.43 0.32
C PRO A 95 3.69 -22.48 -0.74
N LEU A 96 2.50 -22.00 -0.40
CA LEU A 96 1.36 -21.91 -1.32
C LEU A 96 1.68 -20.98 -2.51
N ILE A 97 2.22 -19.79 -2.23
CA ILE A 97 2.53 -18.81 -3.27
C ILE A 97 3.55 -19.41 -4.24
N LYS A 98 4.65 -19.97 -3.75
CA LYS A 98 5.69 -20.57 -4.59
C LYS A 98 5.18 -21.72 -5.45
N GLU A 99 4.28 -22.54 -4.91
CA GLU A 99 3.62 -23.60 -5.66
C GLU A 99 2.76 -23.03 -6.80
N VAL A 100 1.86 -22.10 -6.48
CA VAL A 100 0.92 -21.49 -7.44
C VAL A 100 1.65 -20.69 -8.51
N THR A 101 2.72 -19.98 -8.16
CA THR A 101 3.50 -19.18 -9.12
C THR A 101 4.52 -19.98 -9.91
N ALA A 102 4.71 -21.26 -9.58
CA ALA A 102 5.81 -22.09 -10.07
C ALA A 102 7.18 -21.40 -9.88
N GLY A 103 7.39 -20.75 -8.73
CA GLY A 103 8.63 -20.04 -8.39
C GLY A 103 8.81 -18.66 -9.04
N LYS A 104 7.83 -18.18 -9.82
CA LYS A 104 7.86 -16.83 -10.41
C LYS A 104 7.46 -15.78 -9.38
N ASP A 105 7.75 -14.52 -9.67
CA ASP A 105 7.38 -13.36 -8.84
C ASP A 105 7.95 -13.41 -7.40
N GLU A 106 9.11 -14.03 -7.20
CA GLU A 106 9.74 -14.20 -5.87
C GLU A 106 9.86 -12.87 -5.10
N GLY A 107 10.19 -11.78 -5.79
CA GLY A 107 10.27 -10.44 -5.20
C GLY A 107 8.93 -9.84 -4.72
N ALA A 108 7.81 -10.55 -4.90
CA ALA A 108 6.48 -10.15 -4.44
C ALA A 108 5.95 -11.07 -3.32
N TYR A 109 6.68 -12.09 -2.89
CA TYR A 109 6.18 -13.10 -1.95
C TYR A 109 5.78 -12.52 -0.60
N THR A 110 6.56 -11.57 -0.06
CA THR A 110 6.23 -10.88 1.19
C THR A 110 4.90 -10.13 1.06
N GLU A 111 4.75 -9.29 0.04
CA GLU A 111 3.53 -8.54 -0.20
C GLU A 111 2.31 -9.42 -0.52
N LEU A 112 2.50 -10.52 -1.25
CA LEU A 112 1.44 -11.49 -1.51
C LEU A 112 1.01 -12.22 -0.23
N SER A 113 1.96 -12.59 0.62
CA SER A 113 1.66 -13.25 1.91
C SER A 113 0.84 -12.32 2.80
N LYS A 114 1.22 -11.05 2.89
CA LYS A 114 0.44 -10.01 3.60
C LYS A 114 -0.95 -9.81 2.99
N ALA A 115 -1.06 -9.76 1.66
CA ALA A 115 -2.34 -9.62 0.99
C ALA A 115 -3.30 -10.79 1.28
N LEU A 116 -2.79 -12.03 1.31
CA LEU A 116 -3.58 -13.21 1.69
C LEU A 116 -3.96 -13.16 3.17
N SER A 117 -3.03 -12.79 4.04
CA SER A 117 -3.27 -12.65 5.48
C SER A 117 -4.30 -11.56 5.82
N LEU A 118 -4.38 -10.50 5.02
CA LEU A 118 -5.40 -9.44 5.13
C LEU A 118 -6.74 -9.87 4.49
N GLY A 119 -6.82 -11.07 3.93
CA GLY A 119 -8.04 -11.61 3.32
C GLY A 119 -8.45 -10.94 2.00
N LEU A 120 -7.53 -10.24 1.31
CA LEU A 120 -7.82 -9.64 0.00
C LEU A 120 -8.36 -10.71 -0.95
N LEU A 121 -7.75 -11.89 -0.94
CA LEU A 121 -8.24 -13.11 -1.57
C LEU A 121 -8.08 -14.30 -0.60
N SER A 122 -9.01 -15.26 -0.67
CA SER A 122 -8.77 -16.58 -0.08
C SER A 122 -7.72 -17.35 -0.88
N GLU A 123 -7.11 -18.37 -0.26
CA GLU A 123 -6.10 -19.22 -0.89
C GLU A 123 -6.60 -19.87 -2.20
N ASP A 124 -7.82 -20.42 -2.19
CA ASP A 124 -8.46 -21.01 -3.37
C ASP A 124 -8.69 -19.98 -4.48
N LYS A 125 -9.13 -18.77 -4.10
CA LYS A 125 -9.36 -17.70 -5.07
C LYS A 125 -8.05 -17.20 -5.65
N PHE A 126 -7.00 -17.08 -4.84
CA PHE A 126 -5.67 -16.74 -5.30
C PHE A 126 -5.15 -17.77 -6.31
N ARG A 127 -5.21 -19.06 -5.97
CA ARG A 127 -4.82 -20.17 -6.86
C ARG A 127 -5.59 -20.12 -8.19
N SER A 128 -6.91 -19.98 -8.14
CA SER A 128 -7.76 -19.93 -9.33
C SER A 128 -7.44 -18.72 -10.22
N LEU A 129 -7.31 -17.53 -9.63
CA LEU A 129 -7.09 -16.30 -10.38
C LEU A 129 -5.66 -16.18 -10.92
N TYR A 130 -4.65 -16.68 -10.19
CA TYR A 130 -3.28 -16.68 -10.68
C TYR A 130 -3.12 -17.64 -11.86
N THR A 131 -3.57 -18.90 -11.72
CA THR A 131 -3.44 -19.94 -12.76
C THR A 131 -4.22 -19.59 -14.03
N SER A 132 -5.39 -18.94 -13.90
CA SER A 132 -6.14 -18.45 -15.07
C SER A 132 -5.54 -17.20 -15.73
N GLY A 133 -4.48 -16.61 -15.16
CA GLY A 133 -3.90 -15.34 -15.58
C GLY A 133 -4.76 -14.12 -15.24
N SER A 134 -5.89 -14.31 -14.56
CA SER A 134 -6.83 -13.24 -14.23
C SER A 134 -6.25 -12.19 -13.28
N LEU A 135 -5.30 -12.57 -12.42
CA LEU A 135 -4.59 -11.60 -11.58
C LEU A 135 -3.72 -10.61 -12.40
N LYS A 136 -3.22 -11.03 -13.55
CA LYS A 136 -2.40 -10.18 -14.45
C LYS A 136 -3.25 -9.33 -15.39
N LYS A 137 -4.59 -9.45 -15.33
CA LYS A 137 -5.51 -8.56 -16.06
C LYS A 137 -5.75 -7.27 -15.26
N GLU A 138 -6.10 -6.20 -15.97
CA GLU A 138 -6.46 -4.91 -15.39
C GLU A 138 -7.57 -5.05 -14.34
N ALA A 139 -7.40 -4.35 -13.22
CA ALA A 139 -8.38 -4.33 -12.14
C ALA A 139 -9.50 -3.34 -12.47
N SER A 140 -10.75 -3.78 -12.31
CA SER A 140 -11.90 -2.88 -12.42
C SER A 140 -12.04 -2.00 -11.17
N ARG A 141 -12.76 -0.90 -11.29
CA ARG A 141 -13.03 0.01 -10.17
C ARG A 141 -13.72 -0.67 -8.99
N GLU A 142 -14.65 -1.58 -9.26
CA GLU A 142 -15.34 -2.33 -8.21
C GLU A 142 -14.42 -3.37 -7.53
N ASP A 143 -13.51 -4.02 -8.26
CA ASP A 143 -12.52 -4.94 -7.67
C ASP A 143 -11.59 -4.19 -6.70
N VAL A 144 -11.12 -3.01 -7.12
CA VAL A 144 -10.23 -2.17 -6.30
C VAL A 144 -10.95 -1.70 -5.03
N ALA A 145 -12.24 -1.35 -5.11
CA ALA A 145 -13.02 -0.96 -3.93
C ALA A 145 -13.12 -2.10 -2.90
N VAL A 146 -13.36 -3.33 -3.35
CA VAL A 146 -13.36 -4.53 -2.47
C VAL A 146 -12.00 -4.71 -1.80
N PHE A 147 -10.91 -4.67 -2.59
CA PHE A 147 -9.57 -4.87 -2.03
C PHE A 147 -9.15 -3.77 -1.05
N ILE A 148 -9.50 -2.52 -1.31
CA ILE A 148 -9.18 -1.40 -0.40
C ILE A 148 -9.86 -1.60 0.95
N VAL A 149 -11.17 -1.86 0.96
CA VAL A 149 -11.94 -1.99 2.20
C VAL A 149 -11.46 -3.18 3.03
N LYS A 150 -11.10 -4.29 2.36
CA LYS A 150 -10.47 -5.45 3.02
C LYS A 150 -9.09 -5.11 3.58
N ALA A 151 -8.26 -4.42 2.80
CA ALA A 151 -6.94 -4.00 3.24
C ALA A 151 -7.00 -2.98 4.39
N MET A 152 -8.10 -2.24 4.52
CA MET A 152 -8.40 -1.39 5.68
C MET A 152 -9.04 -2.14 6.85
N CYS A 153 -9.16 -3.47 6.79
CA CYS A 153 -9.71 -4.29 7.87
C CYS A 153 -11.15 -3.91 8.28
N LEU A 154 -11.98 -3.48 7.33
CA LEU A 154 -13.36 -3.04 7.56
C LEU A 154 -14.42 -4.14 7.31
N GLN A 155 -14.03 -5.41 7.33
CA GLN A 155 -14.91 -6.56 7.04
C GLN A 155 -16.11 -6.60 8.00
N LYS A 156 -15.90 -6.30 9.28
CA LYS A 156 -17.00 -6.21 10.26
C LYS A 156 -18.01 -5.12 9.90
N GLU A 157 -17.56 -3.96 9.41
CA GLU A 157 -18.47 -2.90 8.94
C GLU A 157 -19.27 -3.36 7.72
N VAL A 158 -18.66 -4.17 6.83
CA VAL A 158 -19.37 -4.78 5.69
C VAL A 158 -20.47 -5.73 6.17
N GLU A 159 -20.17 -6.62 7.12
CA GLU A 159 -21.15 -7.56 7.70
C GLU A 159 -22.31 -6.81 8.37
N GLU A 160 -22.02 -5.72 9.07
CA GLU A 160 -23.06 -4.87 9.67
C GLU A 160 -23.99 -4.21 8.64
N LEU A 161 -23.54 -4.02 7.39
CA LEU A 161 -24.35 -3.46 6.32
C LEU A 161 -25.33 -4.47 5.71
N GLU A 162 -25.13 -5.78 5.89
CA GLU A 162 -26.06 -6.80 5.37
C GLU A 162 -27.47 -6.63 5.93
N ASN A 163 -27.58 -6.11 7.15
CA ASN A 163 -28.84 -5.90 7.85
C ASN A 163 -29.24 -4.41 7.93
N LYS A 164 -28.57 -3.52 7.19
CA LYS A 164 -28.83 -2.07 7.20
C LYS A 164 -29.18 -1.57 5.80
N LEU A 165 -30.08 -0.59 5.75
CA LEU A 165 -30.35 0.14 4.51
C LEU A 165 -29.26 1.19 4.29
N TYR A 166 -28.65 1.16 3.12
CA TYR A 166 -27.72 2.18 2.63
C TYR A 166 -28.02 2.49 1.16
N THR A 167 -27.62 3.67 0.71
CA THR A 167 -27.82 4.11 -0.67
C THR A 167 -26.48 4.46 -1.30
N LEU A 168 -26.22 3.88 -2.48
CA LEU A 168 -25.06 4.28 -3.29
C LEU A 168 -25.40 5.56 -4.05
N PRO A 169 -24.60 6.63 -3.94
CA PRO A 169 -24.89 7.94 -4.53
C PRO A 169 -24.53 8.00 -6.03
N PHE A 170 -24.51 6.85 -6.70
CA PHE A 170 -24.06 6.70 -8.08
C PHE A 170 -25.21 6.33 -9.00
N ASN A 171 -25.29 7.03 -10.13
CA ASN A 171 -26.33 6.85 -11.15
C ASN A 171 -26.30 5.45 -11.78
N ASP A 172 -25.12 4.84 -11.87
CA ASP A 172 -24.86 3.51 -12.43
C ASP A 172 -24.68 2.43 -11.36
N SER A 173 -25.16 2.67 -10.14
CA SER A 173 -25.05 1.73 -9.01
C SER A 173 -25.65 0.34 -9.29
N SER A 174 -26.59 0.24 -10.23
CA SER A 174 -27.15 -1.04 -10.69
C SER A 174 -26.14 -1.92 -11.44
N GLN A 175 -25.06 -1.35 -11.99
CA GLN A 175 -24.00 -2.08 -12.70
C GLN A 175 -22.94 -2.67 -11.76
N ILE A 176 -22.92 -2.27 -10.48
CA ILE A 176 -22.05 -2.83 -9.46
C ILE A 176 -22.56 -4.23 -9.10
N LEU A 177 -21.66 -5.21 -9.02
CA LEU A 177 -22.00 -6.55 -8.53
C LEU A 177 -22.64 -6.44 -7.13
N SER A 178 -23.74 -7.16 -6.90
CA SER A 178 -24.53 -7.02 -5.67
C SER A 178 -23.65 -7.16 -4.41
N ASP A 179 -22.80 -8.18 -4.37
CA ASP A 179 -21.91 -8.47 -3.25
C ASP A 179 -20.81 -7.41 -3.07
N TYR A 180 -20.55 -6.57 -4.06
CA TYR A 180 -19.52 -5.52 -4.02
C TYR A 180 -20.10 -4.18 -3.56
N ARG A 181 -21.43 -4.01 -3.58
CA ARG A 181 -22.10 -2.79 -3.17
C ARG A 181 -21.76 -2.32 -1.75
N PRO A 182 -21.67 -3.18 -0.70
CA PRO A 182 -21.32 -2.68 0.62
C PRO A 182 -19.87 -2.18 0.69
N TYR A 183 -18.95 -2.82 -0.05
CA TYR A 183 -17.57 -2.36 -0.16
C TYR A 183 -17.46 -1.03 -0.89
N VAL A 184 -18.16 -0.88 -2.02
CA VAL A 184 -18.20 0.40 -2.75
C VAL A 184 -18.81 1.49 -1.88
N TYR A 185 -19.87 1.19 -1.14
CA TYR A 185 -20.50 2.13 -0.21
C TYR A 185 -19.50 2.57 0.87
N LEU A 186 -18.86 1.65 1.59
CA LEU A 186 -17.89 2.01 2.63
C LEU A 186 -16.73 2.82 2.08
N ALA A 187 -16.15 2.41 0.95
CA ALA A 187 -15.04 3.14 0.35
C ALA A 187 -15.45 4.58 -0.02
N TYR A 188 -16.71 4.80 -0.41
CA TYR A 188 -17.25 6.14 -0.68
C TYR A 188 -17.45 6.92 0.62
N GLU A 189 -18.10 6.31 1.62
CA GLU A 189 -18.37 6.94 2.92
C GLU A 189 -17.07 7.36 3.64
N LYS A 190 -16.00 6.58 3.50
CA LYS A 190 -14.67 6.92 4.05
C LYS A 190 -13.88 7.92 3.18
N GLY A 191 -14.47 8.45 2.10
CA GLY A 191 -13.85 9.46 1.24
C GLY A 191 -12.73 8.94 0.31
N ILE A 192 -12.58 7.63 0.20
CA ILE A 192 -11.47 7.02 -0.55
C ILE A 192 -11.77 7.01 -2.04
N ILE A 193 -13.03 6.74 -2.39
CA ILE A 193 -13.51 6.75 -3.76
C ILE A 193 -14.55 7.85 -3.98
N SER A 194 -14.71 8.24 -5.24
CA SER A 194 -15.74 9.18 -5.69
C SER A 194 -16.24 8.76 -7.07
N GLY A 195 -17.38 9.33 -7.47
CA GLY A 195 -17.89 9.23 -8.83
C GLY A 195 -17.19 10.21 -9.76
N ASP A 196 -17.48 10.10 -11.05
CA ASP A 196 -17.11 11.11 -12.04
C ASP A 196 -18.01 12.36 -11.97
N ASP A 197 -17.76 13.34 -12.85
CA ASP A 197 -18.53 14.58 -12.92
C ASP A 197 -20.02 14.37 -13.25
N LYS A 198 -20.38 13.19 -13.76
CA LYS A 198 -21.76 12.78 -14.07
C LYS A 198 -22.36 11.92 -12.95
N LYS A 199 -21.70 11.83 -11.79
CA LYS A 199 -22.08 10.98 -10.64
C LYS A 199 -22.17 9.49 -10.98
N ASN A 200 -21.39 9.01 -11.95
CA ASN A 200 -21.23 7.57 -12.18
C ASN A 200 -20.01 7.04 -11.43
N PHE A 201 -20.13 5.85 -10.85
CA PHE A 201 -19.00 5.14 -10.27
C PHE A 201 -18.14 4.46 -11.35
N ASN A 202 -18.71 4.07 -12.49
CA ASN A 202 -18.07 3.35 -13.58
C ASN A 202 -17.43 2.01 -13.15
N PRO A 203 -18.19 1.07 -12.56
CA PRO A 203 -17.65 -0.08 -11.84
C PRO A 203 -16.74 -1.00 -12.65
N LYS A 204 -16.96 -1.10 -13.97
CA LYS A 204 -16.22 -2.02 -14.84
C LYS A 204 -14.98 -1.40 -15.49
N ASN A 205 -14.79 -0.09 -15.36
CA ASN A 205 -13.64 0.58 -15.94
C ASN A 205 -12.36 0.18 -15.21
N SER A 206 -11.26 0.09 -15.94
CA SER A 206 -9.93 -0.09 -15.36
C SER A 206 -9.51 1.14 -14.56
N ILE A 207 -8.67 0.93 -13.55
CA ILE A 207 -8.06 2.01 -12.75
C ILE A 207 -6.61 2.23 -13.18
N THR A 208 -6.19 3.50 -13.23
CA THR A 208 -4.81 3.92 -13.46
C THR A 208 -3.98 3.92 -12.17
N ARG A 209 -2.64 3.78 -12.29
CA ARG A 209 -1.71 3.80 -11.14
C ARG A 209 -1.83 5.07 -10.30
N GLN A 210 -2.05 6.23 -10.92
CA GLN A 210 -2.20 7.51 -10.21
C GLN A 210 -3.50 7.59 -9.40
N GLU A 211 -4.60 7.03 -9.94
CA GLU A 211 -5.86 6.92 -9.21
C GLU A 211 -5.71 6.00 -8.00
N LEU A 212 -5.08 4.83 -8.20
CA LEU A 212 -4.80 3.92 -7.08
C LEU A 212 -3.87 4.56 -6.04
N ALA A 213 -2.87 5.34 -6.44
CA ALA A 213 -2.01 6.07 -5.49
C ALA A 213 -2.79 7.06 -4.62
N LYS A 214 -3.74 7.80 -5.21
CA LYS A 214 -4.65 8.68 -4.44
C LYS A 214 -5.51 7.86 -3.46
N MET A 215 -6.06 6.73 -3.91
CA MET A 215 -6.90 5.88 -3.08
C MET A 215 -6.11 5.26 -1.92
N VAL A 216 -4.88 4.79 -2.18
CA VAL A 216 -3.94 4.25 -1.19
C VAL A 216 -3.57 5.30 -0.14
N CYS A 217 -3.34 6.56 -0.52
CA CYS A 217 -3.12 7.64 0.44
C CYS A 217 -4.34 7.84 1.35
N GLY A 218 -5.54 7.92 0.78
CA GLY A 218 -6.76 8.10 1.56
C GLY A 218 -7.02 6.93 2.52
N ALA A 219 -6.81 5.69 2.06
CA ALA A 219 -6.91 4.51 2.90
C ALA A 219 -5.88 4.53 4.05
N TYR A 220 -4.62 4.90 3.76
CA TYR A 220 -3.57 5.03 4.77
C TYR A 220 -3.90 6.10 5.81
N ASP A 221 -4.37 7.27 5.37
CA ASP A 221 -4.76 8.36 6.27
C ASP A 221 -5.90 7.93 7.17
N TYR A 222 -6.94 7.28 6.63
CA TYR A 222 -8.04 6.73 7.42
C TYR A 222 -7.56 5.72 8.47
N ILE A 223 -6.73 4.75 8.07
CA ILE A 223 -6.17 3.73 8.99
C ILE A 223 -5.44 4.40 10.15
N LYS A 224 -4.60 5.40 9.84
CA LYS A 224 -3.81 6.12 10.82
C LYS A 224 -4.67 6.98 11.76
N GLU A 225 -5.65 7.69 11.22
CA GLU A 225 -6.54 8.57 11.98
C GLU A 225 -7.46 7.79 12.94
N ASN A 226 -7.79 6.54 12.59
CA ASN A 226 -8.72 5.70 13.35
C ASN A 226 -8.01 4.57 14.14
N ASP A 227 -6.67 4.57 14.21
CA ASP A 227 -5.85 3.52 14.85
C ASP A 227 -6.27 2.10 14.44
N VAL A 228 -6.58 1.90 13.16
CA VAL A 228 -6.98 0.59 12.65
C VAL A 228 -5.77 -0.34 12.66
N LYS A 229 -5.89 -1.46 13.37
CA LYS A 229 -4.85 -2.49 13.45
C LYS A 229 -5.36 -3.75 12.76
N PRO A 230 -4.57 -4.34 11.84
CA PRO A 230 -4.95 -5.61 11.27
C PRO A 230 -4.94 -6.67 12.37
N VAL A 231 -6.04 -7.40 12.47
CA VAL A 231 -6.09 -8.59 13.32
C VAL A 231 -5.75 -9.78 12.43
N PHE A 232 -4.65 -10.44 12.75
CA PHE A 232 -4.23 -11.64 12.06
C PHE A 232 -4.49 -12.85 12.97
N ASP A 233 -5.76 -13.24 13.06
CA ASP A 233 -6.26 -14.26 14.01
C ASP A 233 -5.53 -15.61 13.95
N ASP A 234 -4.84 -15.89 12.85
CA ASP A 234 -4.07 -17.11 12.63
C ASP A 234 -2.67 -17.12 13.28
N PHE A 235 -2.23 -16.00 13.86
CA PHE A 235 -0.86 -15.84 14.34
C PHE A 235 -0.83 -15.30 15.77
N GLU A 236 0.08 -15.84 16.58
CA GLU A 236 0.31 -15.34 17.93
C GLU A 236 1.06 -13.99 17.84
N THR A 237 0.49 -12.96 18.49
CA THR A 237 1.11 -11.65 18.71
C THR A 237 1.98 -11.62 19.94
#